data_AF-Q648W8-F1
#
_entry.id   AF-Q648W8-F1
#
_cell.length_a   1.000
_cell.length_b   1.000
_cell.length_c   1.000
_cell.angle_alpha   90.00
_cell.angle_beta   90.00
_cell.angle_gamma   90.00
#
_symmetry.space_group_name_H-M   'P 1'
#
loop_
_entity.id
_entity.type
_entity.pdbx_description
1 polymer ?
#
loop_
_entity_poly.entity_id
_entity_poly.type
_entity_poly.pdbx_seq_one_letter_code
_entity_poly.pdbx_strand_id
1 'polypeptide(L)' 'MEETIEVVYENGVFKPLEPVEIPEGTKMPITLTKSDKLKRYRGILGKADEKLLKEFEPEANDIY' A
#
# COMPACT_ATOMS: atom_id res chain seq x y z
N MET A 1 -14.22 -11.35 6.74
CA MET A 1 -13.16 -10.40 7.08
C MET A 1 -12.13 -10.53 5.98
N GLU A 2 -11.85 -9.43 5.29
CA GLU A 2 -10.75 -9.38 4.32
C GLU A 2 -9.52 -8.90 5.08
N GLU A 3 -8.42 -9.62 4.93
CA GLU A 3 -7.15 -9.30 5.57
C GLU A 3 -6.18 -8.87 4.48
N THR A 4 -5.69 -7.62 4.57
CA THR A 4 -4.74 -7.09 3.59
C THR A 4 -3.33 -7.33 4.11
N ILE A 5 -2.51 -8.04 3.33
CA ILE A 5 -1.12 -8.32 3.68
C ILE A 5 -0.25 -7.27 3.00
N GLU A 6 0.41 -6.43 3.79
CA GLU A 6 1.39 -5.49 3.27
C GLU A 6 2.68 -6.22 2.88
N VAL A 7 3.17 -5.94 1.68
CA VAL A 7 4.34 -6.62 1.11
C VAL A 7 5.30 -5.62 0.47
N VAL A 8 6.59 -5.96 0.49
CA VAL A 8 7.61 -5.35 -0.36
C VAL A 8 7.95 -6.30 -1.51
N TYR A 9 8.08 -5.77 -2.72
CA TYR A 9 8.51 -6.54 -3.88
C TYR A 9 10.01 -6.38 -4.09
N GLU A 10 10.78 -7.44 -3.85
CA GLU A 10 12.24 -7.44 -3.99
C GLU A 10 12.71 -8.67 -4.75
N ASN A 11 13.53 -8.46 -5.79
CA ASN A 11 14.16 -9.52 -6.58
C ASN A 11 13.18 -10.58 -7.12
N GLY A 12 11.97 -10.16 -7.51
CA GLY A 12 10.96 -11.06 -8.06
C GLY A 12 10.00 -11.68 -7.04
N VAL A 13 10.13 -11.35 -5.75
CA VAL A 13 9.39 -12.00 -4.66
C VAL A 13 8.62 -10.95 -3.85
N PHE A 14 7.34 -11.23 -3.55
CA PHE A 14 6.55 -10.48 -2.57
C PHE A 14 6.90 -10.97 -1.16
N LYS A 15 7.49 -10.09 -0.35
CA LYS A 15 7.86 -10.38 1.05
C LYS A 15 6.91 -9.64 1.99
N PRO A 16 6.21 -10.32 2.90
CA PRO A 16 5.32 -9.66 3.84
C PRO A 16 6.11 -8.84 4.85
N LEU A 17 5.55 -7.72 5.28
CA LEU A 17 6.14 -6.87 6.32
C LEU A 17 5.96 -7.48 7.73
N GLU A 18 4.92 -8.28 7.91
CA GLU A 18 4.61 -9.00 9.15
C GLU A 18 4.50 -10.51 8.91
N PRO A 19 4.71 -11.37 9.92
CA PRO A 19 4.52 -12.82 9.78
C PRO A 19 3.08 -13.16 9.39
N VAL A 20 2.92 -14.13 8.48
CA VAL A 20 1.60 -14.56 8.00
C VAL A 20 1.48 -16.07 8.10
N GLU A 21 0.34 -16.54 8.60
CA GLU A 21 0.04 -17.97 8.72
C GLU A 21 -0.81 -18.43 7.52
N ILE A 22 -0.14 -18.70 6.39
CA ILE A 22 -0.78 -19.21 5.17
C ILE A 22 -0.20 -20.59 4.83
N PRO A 23 -1.04 -21.60 4.52
CA PRO A 23 -0.54 -22.90 4.08
C PRO A 23 0.31 -22.80 2.80
N GLU A 24 1.40 -23.57 2.75
CA GLU A 24 2.26 -23.61 1.57
C GLU A 24 1.48 -24.07 0.32
N GLY A 25 1.78 -23.45 -0.83
CA GLY A 25 1.12 -23.75 -2.10
C GLY A 25 -0.26 -23.11 -2.28
N THR A 26 -0.75 -22.33 -1.31
CA THR A 26 -2.00 -21.57 -1.45
C THR A 26 -1.89 -20.57 -2.60
N LYS A 27 -2.83 -20.62 -3.55
CA LYS A 27 -2.96 -19.65 -4.64
C LYS A 27 -3.94 -18.57 -4.24
N MET A 28 -3.52 -17.31 -4.26
CA MET A 28 -4.37 -16.16 -3.96
C MET A 28 -4.27 -15.13 -5.10
N PRO A 29 -5.37 -14.42 -5.42
CA PRO A 29 -5.31 -13.29 -6.35
C PRO A 29 -4.49 -12.15 -5.73
N ILE A 30 -3.75 -11.42 -6.58
CA ILE A 30 -3.01 -10.22 -6.16
C ILE A 30 -3.72 -9.01 -6.74
N THR A 31 -4.05 -8.04 -5.89
CA THR A 31 -4.55 -6.73 -6.29
C THR A 31 -3.44 -5.70 -6.11
N LEU A 32 -3.06 -5.03 -7.19
CA LEU A 32 -2.07 -3.93 -7.14
C LEU A 32 -2.81 -2.60 -7.10
N THR A 33 -2.79 -1.94 -5.95
CA THR A 33 -3.36 -0.60 -5.76
C THR A 33 -2.25 0.43 -5.89
N LYS A 34 -2.41 1.42 -6.79
CA LYS A 34 -1.49 2.56 -6.89
C LYS A 34 -1.86 3.59 -5.81
N SER A 35 -1.06 3.69 -4.75
CA SER A 35 -1.37 4.55 -3.59
C SER A 35 -0.98 6.03 -3.74
N ASP A 36 -0.34 6.45 -4.82
CA ASP A 36 0.23 7.81 -4.96
C ASP A 36 -0.82 8.93 -5.24
N LYS A 37 -2.06 8.80 -4.75
CA LYS A 37 -3.12 9.81 -4.94
C LYS A 37 -2.76 11.15 -4.33
N LEU A 38 -1.98 11.21 -3.26
CA LEU A 38 -1.62 12.47 -2.61
C LEU A 38 -0.33 13.07 -3.17
N LYS A 39 0.62 12.25 -3.61
CA LYS A 39 1.84 12.75 -4.28
C LYS A 39 1.56 13.65 -5.47
N ARG A 40 0.54 13.34 -6.29
CA ARG A 40 0.16 14.17 -7.46
C ARG A 40 -0.33 15.58 -7.09
N TYR A 41 -0.75 15.83 -5.86
CA TYR A 41 -1.19 17.15 -5.39
C TYR A 41 -0.10 17.94 -4.66
N ARG A 42 1.06 17.32 -4.37
CA ARG A 42 2.20 17.98 -3.74
C ARG A 42 2.70 19.11 -4.65
N GLY A 43 2.74 20.33 -4.13
CA GLY A 43 3.12 21.52 -4.89
C GLY A 43 1.96 22.23 -5.60
N ILE A 44 0.84 21.56 -5.85
CA ILE A 44 -0.39 22.18 -6.38
C ILE A 44 -1.19 22.82 -5.25
N LEU A 45 -1.40 22.08 -4.15
CA LEU A 45 -2.13 22.55 -2.96
C LEU A 45 -1.21 23.17 -1.89
N GLY A 46 0.08 23.29 -2.19
CA GLY A 46 1.11 23.82 -1.28
C GLY A 46 2.21 22.80 -0.95
N LYS A 47 3.15 23.20 -0.08
CA LYS A 47 4.24 22.35 0.40
C LYS A 47 3.73 21.47 1.54
N ALA A 48 3.22 20.30 1.20
CA ALA A 48 2.96 19.26 2.19
C ALA A 48 4.25 18.50 2.51
N ASP A 49 4.47 18.24 3.79
CA ASP A 49 5.54 17.35 4.27
C ASP A 49 5.27 15.92 3.83
N GLU A 50 6.31 15.16 3.49
CA GLU A 50 6.16 13.80 2.98
C GLU A 50 5.63 12.83 4.02
N LYS A 51 5.94 13.04 5.31
CA LYS A 51 5.37 12.21 6.39
C LYS A 51 3.86 12.43 6.50
N LEU A 52 3.44 13.70 6.41
CA LEU A 52 2.03 14.08 6.43
C LEU A 52 1.28 13.45 5.25
N LEU A 53 1.87 13.48 4.04
CA LEU A 53 1.25 12.84 2.87
C LEU A 53 1.10 11.33 3.03
N LYS A 54 2.09 10.65 3.62
CA LYS A 54 2.00 9.21 3.89
C LYS A 54 0.94 8.87 4.93
N GLU A 55 0.76 9.71 5.93
CA GLU A 55 -0.25 9.54 6.99
C GLU A 55 -1.67 9.58 6.44
N PHE A 56 -1.96 10.48 5.49
CA PHE A 56 -3.28 10.63 4.88
C PHE A 56 -3.48 9.83 3.58
N GLU A 57 -2.43 9.20 3.04
CA GLU A 57 -2.56 8.38 1.82
C GLU A 57 -3.56 7.22 1.99
N PRO A 58 -3.58 6.49 3.12
CA PRO A 58 -4.59 5.47 3.39
C PRO A 58 -6.02 6.02 3.26
N GLU A 59 -6.35 7.12 3.94
CA GLU A 59 -7.68 7.76 3.88
C GLU A 59 -8.04 8.18 2.44
N ALA A 60 -7.11 8.78 1.70
CA ALA A 60 -7.35 9.18 0.32
C ALA A 60 -7.57 7.97 -0.62
N ASN A 61 -7.00 6.81 -0.26
CA ASN A 61 -7.12 5.59 -1.01
C ASN A 61 -8.41 4.81 -0.68
N ASP A 62 -8.94 4.93 0.54
CA ASP A 62 -10.13 4.23 1.07
C ASP A 62 -11.48 4.81 0.60
N ILE A 63 -11.49 5.93 -0.13
CA ILE A 63 -12.72 6.65 -0.55
C ILE A 63 -13.47 5.97 -1.74
N TYR A 64 -13.18 4.72 -2.14
CA TYR A 64 -13.94 4.01 -3.19
C TYR A 64 -14.07 2.50 -2.97
#